data_AF-A0AAP9E8D1-F1
#
_entry.id   AF-A0AAP9E8D1-F1
#
_cell.length_a   1.000
_cell.length_b   1.000
_cell.length_c   1.000
_cell.angle_alpha   90.00
_cell.angle_beta   90.00
_cell.angle_gamma   90.00
#
_symmetry.space_group_name_H-M   'P 1'
#
loop_
_entity.id
_entity.type
_entity.pdbx_description
1 polymer ?
#
loop_
_entity_poly.entity_id
_entity_poly.type
_entity_poly.pdbx_seq_one_letter_code
_entity_poly.pdbx_strand_id
1 'polypeptide(L)'
;MEVGSNVRNRKVGDEVAAFNMQGSHAELWAVPANHTWIVPSSVDIASAAAVPISFGTAHHCLFAKGGLRSGETVLIQGASGGVGLAAVQLASRAGARVIAISSGERRLQKISLLGADHVIDRSSGDVVDAVKQITKGKGVDLVVDPVGATLPTSLTTMAHEGRLVFVGNAGGGSLSLDLWPAMQSNQTLHGVFMGPLLGRCHVRSTIDDLLIAIGKGEVRVMIEKTFPLSQARDAHDFAEKSKPLGRIIMTP
;
A
#
# COMPACT_ATOMS: atom_id res chain seq x y z
N MET A 1 -3.07 -18.78 24.72
CA MET A 1 -3.31 -18.91 23.26
C MET A 1 -4.02 -20.21 23.00
N GLU A 2 -5.06 -20.21 22.17
CA GLU A 2 -5.91 -21.39 21.90
C GLU A 2 -6.27 -21.46 20.41
N VAL A 3 -6.62 -22.66 19.94
CA VAL A 3 -7.06 -22.91 18.56
C VAL A 3 -8.45 -23.53 18.60
N GLY A 4 -9.38 -22.98 17.82
CA GLY A 4 -10.77 -23.46 17.78
C GLY A 4 -10.88 -24.92 17.33
N SER A 5 -11.86 -25.65 17.88
CA SER A 5 -12.02 -27.10 17.70
C SER A 5 -12.20 -27.57 16.26
N ASN A 6 -12.62 -26.70 15.35
CA ASN A 6 -12.80 -26.98 13.92
C ASN A 6 -11.62 -26.52 13.04
N VAL A 7 -10.61 -25.86 13.62
CA VAL A 7 -9.42 -25.44 12.90
C VAL A 7 -8.49 -26.63 12.74
N ARG A 8 -7.98 -26.83 11.52
CA ARG A 8 -7.13 -27.97 11.15
C ARG A 8 -5.75 -27.57 10.64
N ASN A 9 -5.59 -26.31 10.25
CA ASN A 9 -4.40 -25.77 9.58
C ASN A 9 -3.59 -24.80 10.46
N ARG A 10 -3.85 -24.78 11.78
CA ARG A 10 -3.13 -23.99 12.78
C ARG A 10 -2.94 -24.84 14.04
N LYS A 11 -1.87 -24.59 14.78
CA LYS A 11 -1.61 -25.18 16.10
C LYS A 11 -1.12 -24.13 17.08
N VAL A 12 -1.26 -24.41 18.37
CA VAL A 12 -0.69 -23.57 19.43
C VAL A 12 0.83 -23.50 19.24
N GLY A 13 1.37 -22.29 19.32
CA GLY A 13 2.80 -22.01 19.09
C GLY A 13 3.14 -21.55 17.66
N ASP A 14 2.20 -21.61 16.71
CA ASP A 14 2.41 -20.99 15.40
C ASP A 14 2.49 -19.46 15.52
N GLU A 15 3.53 -18.86 14.94
CA GLU A 15 3.58 -17.41 14.74
C GLU A 15 2.72 -17.02 13.54
N VAL A 16 1.81 -16.07 13.74
CA VAL A 16 0.86 -15.63 12.72
C VAL A 16 0.78 -14.12 12.61
N ALA A 17 0.71 -13.62 11.37
CA ALA A 17 0.13 -12.32 11.09
C ALA A 17 -1.39 -12.49 10.93
N ALA A 18 -2.17 -11.48 11.30
CA ALA A 18 -3.63 -11.59 11.27
C ALA A 18 -4.30 -10.26 10.96
N PHE A 19 -5.53 -10.33 10.44
CA PHE A 19 -6.37 -9.16 10.16
C PHE A 19 -7.85 -9.43 10.43
N ASN A 20 -8.53 -8.53 11.13
CA ASN A 20 -9.98 -8.53 11.20
C ASN A 20 -10.51 -7.10 11.31
N MET A 21 -11.71 -6.88 10.82
CA MET A 21 -12.39 -5.58 10.84
C MET A 21 -12.74 -5.12 12.27
N GLN A 22 -12.75 -6.03 13.25
CA GLN A 22 -13.05 -5.71 14.66
C GLN A 22 -11.85 -5.16 15.46
N GLY A 23 -10.75 -4.82 14.78
CA GLY A 23 -9.56 -4.23 15.41
C GLY A 23 -8.59 -5.28 15.98
N SER A 24 -7.42 -4.82 16.45
CA SER A 24 -6.33 -5.67 16.96
C SER A 24 -5.63 -5.09 18.20
N HIS A 25 -6.19 -4.04 18.79
CA HIS A 25 -5.61 -3.32 19.93
C HIS A 25 -5.94 -4.03 21.25
N ALA A 26 -5.35 -5.20 21.46
CA ALA A 26 -5.49 -6.02 22.67
C ALA A 26 -4.28 -6.95 22.84
N GLU A 27 -4.01 -7.38 24.07
CA GLU A 27 -3.00 -8.42 24.35
C GLU A 27 -3.41 -9.77 23.76
N LEU A 28 -4.72 -10.05 23.73
CA LEU A 28 -5.31 -11.25 23.15
C LEU A 28 -6.48 -10.88 22.25
N TRP A 29 -6.58 -11.55 21.10
CA TRP A 29 -7.60 -11.28 20.10
C TRP A 29 -8.02 -12.55 19.37
N ALA A 30 -9.34 -12.77 19.29
CA ALA A 30 -9.91 -13.88 18.54
C ALA A 30 -10.09 -13.50 17.06
N VAL A 31 -9.54 -14.32 16.17
CA VAL A 31 -9.60 -14.10 14.72
C VAL A 31 -9.90 -15.41 13.98
N PRO A 32 -10.74 -15.39 12.93
CA PRO A 32 -10.95 -16.56 12.09
C PRO A 32 -9.65 -17.10 11.50
N ALA A 33 -9.48 -18.43 11.44
CA ALA A 33 -8.24 -19.03 10.93
C ALA A 33 -7.93 -18.62 9.47
N ASN A 34 -8.96 -18.36 8.65
CA ASN A 34 -8.81 -17.88 7.26
C ASN A 34 -8.40 -16.40 7.16
N HIS A 35 -8.28 -15.70 8.29
CA HIS A 35 -7.80 -14.33 8.41
C HIS A 35 -6.41 -14.27 9.08
N THR A 36 -5.69 -15.39 9.06
CA THR A 36 -4.33 -15.52 9.60
C THR A 36 -3.38 -16.05 8.53
N TRP A 37 -2.12 -15.65 8.62
CA TRP A 37 -1.02 -16.07 7.75
C TRP A 37 0.12 -16.59 8.64
N ILE A 38 0.63 -17.80 8.35
CA ILE A 38 1.80 -18.32 9.07
C ILE A 38 3.00 -17.45 8.72
N VAL A 39 3.70 -16.96 9.74
CA VAL A 39 4.91 -16.15 9.55
C VAL A 39 6.09 -17.09 9.32
N PRO A 40 6.81 -16.98 8.19
CA PRO A 40 8.05 -17.72 8.00
C PRO A 40 9.08 -17.29 9.05
N SER A 41 9.89 -18.22 9.56
CA SER A 41 10.91 -17.93 10.58
C SER A 41 11.97 -16.91 10.14
N SER A 42 12.07 -16.64 8.84
CA SER A 42 12.94 -15.62 8.25
C SER A 42 12.36 -14.20 8.28
N VAL A 43 11.13 -14.02 8.79
CA VAL A 43 10.43 -12.74 8.83
C VAL A 43 10.17 -12.36 10.28
N ASP A 44 10.58 -11.16 10.68
CA ASP A 44 10.27 -10.67 12.01
C ASP A 44 8.77 -10.36 12.16
N ILE A 45 8.24 -10.56 13.37
CA ILE A 45 6.81 -10.45 13.64
C ILE A 45 6.26 -9.03 13.40
N ALA A 46 7.08 -7.99 13.61
CA ALA A 46 6.66 -6.60 13.43
C ALA A 46 6.48 -6.27 11.94
N SER A 47 7.40 -6.71 11.09
CA SER A 47 7.26 -6.66 9.64
C SER A 47 6.04 -7.47 9.20
N ALA A 48 5.91 -8.71 9.66
CA ALA A 48 4.80 -9.61 9.29
C ALA A 48 3.43 -8.99 9.60
N ALA A 49 3.27 -8.32 10.75
CA ALA A 49 2.04 -7.66 11.15
C ALA A 49 1.59 -6.54 10.19
N ALA A 50 2.52 -5.90 9.48
CA ALA A 50 2.23 -4.83 8.54
C ALA A 50 1.85 -5.31 7.12
N VAL A 51 2.16 -6.55 6.76
CA VAL A 51 2.07 -7.08 5.39
C VAL A 51 0.62 -7.19 4.89
N PRO A 52 -0.33 -7.80 5.63
CA PRO A 52 -1.65 -8.11 5.09
C PRO A 52 -2.36 -6.87 4.52
N ILE A 53 -2.29 -5.75 5.24
CA ILE A 53 -2.89 -4.49 4.79
C ILE A 53 -1.98 -3.75 3.82
N SER A 54 -0.72 -3.46 4.17
CA SER A 54 0.09 -2.54 3.35
C SER A 54 0.45 -3.16 2.00
N PHE A 55 1.08 -4.34 2.02
CA PHE A 55 1.54 -5.02 0.82
C PHE A 55 0.41 -5.74 0.10
N GLY A 56 -0.54 -6.31 0.85
CA GLY A 56 -1.74 -6.91 0.26
C GLY A 56 -2.56 -5.92 -0.56
N THR A 57 -2.79 -4.72 -0.01
CA THR A 57 -3.48 -3.64 -0.71
C THR A 57 -2.69 -3.20 -1.93
N ALA A 58 -1.38 -2.92 -1.78
CA ALA A 58 -0.53 -2.51 -2.89
C ALA A 58 -0.53 -3.52 -4.04
N HIS A 59 -0.36 -4.81 -3.73
CA HIS A 59 -0.42 -5.87 -4.73
C HIS A 59 -1.79 -5.94 -5.41
N HIS A 60 -2.88 -5.86 -4.65
CA HIS A 60 -4.22 -5.89 -5.23
C HIS A 60 -4.46 -4.69 -6.17
N CYS A 61 -4.01 -3.51 -5.76
CA CYS A 61 -4.11 -2.30 -6.58
C CYS A 61 -3.27 -2.41 -7.85
N LEU A 62 -2.02 -2.86 -7.76
CA LEU A 62 -1.13 -2.93 -8.92
C LEU A 62 -1.58 -4.00 -9.91
N PHE A 63 -1.84 -5.23 -9.44
CA PHE A 63 -1.96 -6.39 -10.32
C PHE A 63 -3.40 -6.84 -10.51
N ALA A 64 -4.15 -7.04 -9.44
CA ALA A 64 -5.50 -7.60 -9.53
C ALA A 64 -6.55 -6.61 -10.08
N LYS A 65 -6.37 -5.32 -9.82
CA LYS A 65 -7.23 -4.25 -10.32
C LYS A 65 -6.56 -3.34 -11.34
N GLY A 66 -5.30 -2.97 -11.09
CA GLY A 66 -4.55 -2.12 -12.00
C GLY A 66 -4.06 -2.85 -13.25
N GLY A 67 -3.90 -4.18 -13.18
CA GLY A 67 -3.41 -4.97 -14.30
C GLY A 67 -2.03 -4.54 -14.80
N LEU A 68 -1.16 -4.03 -13.90
CA LEU A 68 0.16 -3.51 -14.22
C LEU A 68 1.00 -4.55 -14.97
N ARG A 69 1.64 -4.12 -16.06
CA ARG A 69 2.56 -4.93 -16.87
C ARG A 69 3.96 -4.34 -16.85
N SER A 70 4.95 -5.18 -17.13
CA SER A 70 6.32 -4.72 -17.33
C SER A 70 6.38 -3.74 -18.51
N GLY A 71 7.19 -2.68 -18.39
CA GLY A 71 7.28 -1.59 -19.36
C GLY A 71 6.22 -0.49 -19.23
N GLU A 72 5.13 -0.71 -18.49
CA GLU A 72 4.15 0.35 -18.20
C GLU A 72 4.72 1.37 -17.19
N THR A 73 4.24 2.61 -17.26
CA THR A 73 4.55 3.65 -16.29
C THR A 73 3.45 3.73 -15.24
N VAL A 74 3.83 3.67 -13.96
CA VAL A 74 2.90 3.80 -12.82
C VAL A 74 3.21 5.03 -11.98
N LEU A 75 2.18 5.78 -11.62
CA LEU A 75 2.24 6.86 -10.65
C LEU A 75 1.72 6.39 -9.29
N ILE A 76 2.47 6.66 -8.23
CA ILE A 76 2.10 6.28 -6.86
C ILE A 76 1.96 7.56 -6.04
N GLN A 77 0.72 7.91 -5.68
CA GLN A 77 0.43 9.02 -4.78
C GLN A 77 0.74 8.63 -3.33
N GLY A 78 1.17 9.61 -2.52
CA GLY A 78 1.41 9.38 -1.09
C GLY A 78 2.45 8.27 -0.83
N ALA A 79 3.50 8.21 -1.66
CA ALA A 79 4.44 7.09 -1.72
C ALA A 79 5.18 6.78 -0.40
N SER A 80 5.23 7.73 0.54
CA SER A 80 5.81 7.51 1.87
C SER A 80 4.96 6.65 2.80
N GLY A 81 3.68 6.46 2.52
CA GLY A 81 2.80 5.62 3.35
C GLY A 81 3.06 4.13 3.15
N GLY A 82 2.54 3.29 4.05
CA GLY A 82 2.72 1.84 3.99
C GLY A 82 2.33 1.21 2.64
N VAL A 83 1.16 1.57 2.10
CA VAL A 83 0.73 1.10 0.76
C VAL A 83 1.61 1.65 -0.34
N GLY A 84 1.98 2.94 -0.26
CA GLY A 84 2.82 3.60 -1.25
C GLY A 84 4.21 2.97 -1.37
N LEU A 85 4.89 2.74 -0.25
CA LEU A 85 6.21 2.11 -0.23
C LEU A 85 6.17 0.66 -0.71
N ALA A 86 5.12 -0.07 -0.38
CA ALA A 86 4.90 -1.42 -0.90
C ALA A 86 4.68 -1.37 -2.42
N ALA A 87 3.86 -0.43 -2.90
CA ALA A 87 3.58 -0.29 -4.33
C ALA A 87 4.83 0.08 -5.13
N VAL A 88 5.70 0.95 -4.62
CA VAL A 88 6.97 1.31 -5.29
C VAL A 88 7.82 0.08 -5.53
N GLN A 89 8.06 -0.71 -4.47
CA GLN A 89 8.90 -1.90 -4.54
C GLN A 89 8.30 -2.96 -5.47
N LEU A 90 6.99 -3.22 -5.35
CA LEU A 90 6.31 -4.24 -6.15
C LEU A 90 6.24 -3.87 -7.62
N ALA A 91 5.99 -2.60 -7.95
CA ALA A 91 5.96 -2.14 -9.32
C ALA A 91 7.36 -2.16 -9.97
N SER A 92 8.38 -1.71 -9.24
CA SER A 92 9.78 -1.76 -9.71
C SER A 92 10.21 -3.19 -10.01
N ARG A 93 9.91 -4.13 -9.12
CA ARG A 93 10.17 -5.57 -9.31
C ARG A 93 9.39 -6.18 -10.47
N ALA A 94 8.21 -5.65 -10.78
CA ALA A 94 7.44 -6.06 -11.96
C ALA A 94 7.99 -5.47 -13.27
N GLY A 95 9.07 -4.69 -13.21
CA GLY A 95 9.70 -4.05 -14.37
C GLY A 95 8.88 -2.90 -14.93
N ALA A 96 8.04 -2.26 -14.12
CA ALA A 96 7.36 -1.02 -14.48
C ALA A 96 8.27 0.18 -14.22
N ARG A 97 8.04 1.28 -14.94
CA ARG A 97 8.65 2.57 -14.66
C ARG A 97 7.85 3.30 -13.58
N VAL A 98 8.47 3.56 -12.43
CA VAL A 98 7.79 4.05 -11.23
C VAL A 98 8.03 5.54 -11.03
N ILE A 99 6.94 6.31 -11.00
CA ILE A 99 6.93 7.71 -10.56
C ILE A 99 6.27 7.77 -9.19
N ALA A 100 7.00 8.23 -8.17
CA ALA A 100 6.52 8.29 -6.81
C ALA A 100 6.35 9.74 -6.33
N ILE A 101 5.15 10.07 -5.85
CA ILE A 101 4.84 11.39 -5.31
C ILE A 101 4.96 11.35 -3.78
N SER A 102 5.78 12.22 -3.23
CA SER A 102 5.85 12.42 -1.79
C SER A 102 6.23 13.84 -1.41
N SER A 103 6.66 14.07 -0.17
CA SER A 103 7.26 15.33 0.22
C SER A 103 8.41 15.13 1.20
N GLY A 104 9.40 16.01 1.15
CA GLY A 104 10.53 16.03 2.05
C GLY A 104 11.69 15.15 1.57
N GLU A 105 12.86 15.77 1.45
CA GLU A 105 14.08 15.21 0.87
C GLU A 105 14.44 13.82 1.42
N ARG A 106 14.50 13.67 2.75
CA ARG A 106 14.82 12.39 3.40
C ARG A 106 13.89 11.24 2.97
N ARG A 107 12.61 11.53 2.74
CA ARG A 107 11.63 10.51 2.32
C ARG A 107 11.80 10.18 0.85
N LEU A 108 12.02 11.18 0.00
CA LEU A 108 12.23 11.02 -1.44
C LEU A 108 13.48 10.19 -1.74
N GLN A 109 14.59 10.47 -1.05
CA GLN A 109 15.82 9.67 -1.17
C GLN A 109 15.59 8.20 -0.83
N LYS A 110 14.89 7.93 0.29
CA LYS A 110 14.55 6.55 0.67
C LYS A 110 13.62 5.87 -0.33
N ILE A 111 12.63 6.58 -0.86
CA ILE A 111 11.72 6.04 -1.89
C ILE A 111 12.48 5.70 -3.18
N SER A 112 13.42 6.55 -3.60
CA SER A 112 14.27 6.27 -4.76
C SER A 112 15.08 4.99 -4.58
N LEU A 113 15.67 4.78 -3.40
CA LEU A 113 16.40 3.55 -3.07
C LEU A 113 15.52 2.28 -3.06
N LEU A 114 14.20 2.42 -2.98
CA LEU A 114 13.25 1.32 -3.02
C LEU A 114 12.76 0.98 -4.44
N GLY A 115 13.31 1.63 -5.47
CA GLY A 115 13.05 1.31 -6.87
C GLY A 115 12.17 2.31 -7.61
N ALA A 116 11.95 3.52 -7.06
CA ALA A 116 11.32 4.59 -7.83
C ALA A 116 12.32 5.20 -8.83
N ASP A 117 12.00 5.13 -10.12
CA ASP A 117 12.80 5.77 -11.20
C ASP A 117 12.76 7.30 -11.11
N HIS A 118 11.60 7.84 -10.70
CA HIS A 118 11.41 9.26 -10.48
C HIS A 118 10.69 9.51 -9.17
N VAL A 119 11.17 10.50 -8.43
CA VAL A 119 10.53 11.00 -7.21
C VAL A 119 10.17 12.47 -7.42
N ILE A 120 8.96 12.84 -7.04
CA ILE A 120 8.48 14.24 -7.14
C ILE A 120 8.13 14.70 -5.73
N ASP A 121 8.71 15.84 -5.33
CA ASP A 121 8.26 16.57 -4.15
C ASP A 121 7.02 17.39 -4.51
N ARG A 122 5.86 16.98 -4.00
CA ARG A 122 4.61 17.72 -4.21
C ARG A 122 4.59 19.11 -3.58
N SER A 123 5.57 19.46 -2.74
CA SER A 123 5.70 20.79 -2.15
C SER A 123 6.54 21.76 -2.99
N SER A 124 7.27 21.26 -4.00
CA SER A 124 8.19 22.08 -4.80
C SER A 124 7.64 22.56 -6.14
N GLY A 125 6.41 22.21 -6.50
CA GLY A 125 5.81 22.64 -7.78
C GLY A 125 4.58 21.84 -8.19
N ASP A 126 4.22 22.00 -9.47
CA ASP A 126 3.06 21.33 -10.08
C ASP A 126 3.37 19.87 -10.42
N VAL A 127 2.64 18.95 -9.79
CA VAL A 127 2.77 17.50 -10.00
C VAL A 127 2.37 17.10 -11.41
N VAL A 128 1.35 17.74 -12.01
CA VAL A 128 0.87 17.43 -13.36
C VAL A 128 1.96 17.72 -14.37
N ASP A 129 2.57 18.90 -14.30
CA ASP A 129 3.64 19.30 -15.22
C ASP A 129 4.87 18.43 -15.07
N ALA A 130 5.27 18.09 -13.83
CA ALA A 130 6.38 17.18 -13.59
C ALA A 130 6.14 15.79 -14.22
N VAL A 131 4.94 15.20 -14.02
CA VAL A 131 4.59 13.92 -14.65
C VAL A 131 4.56 14.06 -16.16
N LYS A 132 4.02 15.15 -16.70
CA LYS A 132 3.98 15.42 -18.15
C LYS A 132 5.38 15.48 -18.74
N GLN A 133 6.33 16.13 -18.08
CA GLN A 133 7.73 16.19 -18.52
C GLN A 133 8.38 14.79 -18.51
N ILE A 134 8.22 14.04 -17.41
CA ILE A 134 8.79 12.69 -17.25
C ILE A 134 8.24 11.72 -18.31
N THR A 135 6.94 11.83 -18.61
CA THR A 135 6.22 10.97 -19.56
C THR A 135 6.21 11.52 -21.00
N LYS A 136 6.88 12.66 -21.24
CA LYS A 136 6.90 13.36 -22.55
C LYS A 136 5.49 13.62 -23.10
N GLY A 137 4.55 13.96 -22.23
CA GLY A 137 3.17 14.26 -22.58
C GLY A 137 2.25 13.04 -22.74
N LYS A 138 2.76 11.81 -22.68
CA LYS A 138 1.92 10.61 -22.79
C LYS A 138 0.97 10.42 -21.60
N GLY A 139 1.40 10.82 -20.40
CA GLY A 139 0.77 10.41 -19.15
C GLY A 139 1.18 9.01 -18.70
N VAL A 140 0.64 8.57 -17.56
CA VAL A 140 0.95 7.26 -16.96
C VAL A 140 -0.12 6.21 -17.27
N ASP A 141 0.29 4.94 -17.39
CA ASP A 141 -0.62 3.83 -17.74
C ASP A 141 -1.44 3.33 -16.53
N LEU A 142 -0.92 3.53 -15.32
CA LEU A 142 -1.58 3.19 -14.05
C LEU A 142 -1.31 4.26 -12.99
N VAL A 143 -2.32 4.56 -12.16
CA VAL A 143 -2.17 5.37 -10.94
C VAL A 143 -2.68 4.57 -9.75
N VAL A 144 -1.93 4.58 -8.64
CA VAL A 144 -2.39 4.11 -7.33
C VAL A 144 -2.53 5.30 -6.38
N ASP A 145 -3.76 5.55 -5.92
CA ASP A 145 -4.11 6.71 -5.11
C ASP A 145 -4.72 6.32 -3.75
N PRO A 146 -3.93 6.32 -2.65
CA PRO A 146 -4.42 6.11 -1.29
C PRO A 146 -4.84 7.42 -0.59
N VAL A 147 -4.77 8.57 -1.27
CA VAL A 147 -4.92 9.90 -0.66
C VAL A 147 -6.32 10.46 -0.87
N GLY A 148 -6.93 10.27 -2.04
CA GLY A 148 -8.29 10.71 -2.36
C GLY A 148 -8.38 12.18 -2.77
N ALA A 149 -7.88 13.10 -1.95
CA ALA A 149 -7.82 14.52 -2.32
C ALA A 149 -6.98 14.81 -3.58
N THR A 150 -6.13 13.86 -4.01
CA THR A 150 -5.29 13.94 -5.22
C THR A 150 -5.96 13.35 -6.46
N LEU A 151 -7.17 12.80 -6.35
CA LEU A 151 -7.85 12.16 -7.47
C LEU A 151 -8.00 13.05 -8.73
N PRO A 152 -8.26 14.37 -8.64
CA PRO A 152 -8.25 15.23 -9.82
C PRO A 152 -6.89 15.21 -10.55
N THR A 153 -5.79 15.42 -9.83
CA THR A 153 -4.43 15.34 -10.37
C THR A 153 -4.12 13.95 -10.94
N SER A 154 -4.56 12.90 -10.25
CA SER A 154 -4.39 11.51 -10.68
C SER A 154 -5.12 11.22 -12.00
N LEU A 155 -6.32 11.77 -12.21
CA LEU A 155 -7.02 11.66 -13.50
C LEU A 155 -6.31 12.43 -14.61
N THR A 156 -5.85 13.66 -14.34
CA THR A 156 -5.18 14.51 -15.34
C THR A 156 -3.82 13.95 -15.79
N THR A 157 -3.09 13.28 -14.90
CA THR A 157 -1.75 12.74 -15.19
C THR A 157 -1.75 11.41 -15.94
N MET A 158 -2.93 10.79 -16.06
CA MET A 158 -3.10 9.48 -16.65
C MET A 158 -3.17 9.56 -18.17
N ALA A 159 -2.62 8.56 -18.84
CA ALA A 159 -2.67 8.42 -20.29
C ALA A 159 -4.11 8.17 -20.78
N HIS A 160 -4.32 8.31 -22.10
CA HIS A 160 -5.50 7.75 -22.75
C HIS A 160 -5.57 6.24 -22.47
N GLU A 161 -6.75 5.72 -22.16
CA GLU A 161 -7.00 4.33 -21.73
C GLU A 161 -6.27 3.91 -20.43
N GLY A 162 -5.71 4.86 -19.70
CA GLY A 162 -5.05 4.56 -18.42
C GLY A 162 -6.05 4.13 -17.33
N ARG A 163 -5.51 3.53 -16.28
CA ARG A 163 -6.29 3.04 -15.12
C ARG A 163 -5.90 3.76 -13.84
N LEU A 164 -6.89 4.14 -13.04
CA LEU A 164 -6.70 4.71 -11.71
C LEU A 164 -7.30 3.76 -10.68
N VAL A 165 -6.50 3.36 -9.69
CA VAL A 165 -6.96 2.59 -8.54
C VAL A 165 -6.94 3.46 -7.30
N PHE A 166 -8.12 3.88 -6.87
CA PHE A 166 -8.36 4.60 -5.62
C PHE A 166 -8.57 3.63 -4.47
N VAL A 167 -7.82 3.80 -3.38
CA VAL A 167 -7.78 2.83 -2.28
C VAL A 167 -7.80 3.45 -0.88
N GLY A 168 -8.01 4.76 -0.78
CA GLY A 168 -8.13 5.42 0.51
C GLY A 168 -8.29 6.92 0.40
N ASN A 169 -8.88 7.53 1.43
CA ASN A 169 -9.05 8.97 1.54
C ASN A 169 -8.17 9.53 2.65
N ALA A 170 -6.85 9.27 2.61
CA ALA A 170 -5.93 9.72 3.65
C ALA A 170 -5.82 11.25 3.75
N GLY A 171 -6.18 11.98 2.68
CA GLY A 171 -6.30 13.43 2.70
C GLY A 171 -7.55 13.95 3.43
N GLY A 172 -8.54 13.08 3.67
CA GLY A 172 -9.82 13.43 4.26
C GLY A 172 -10.70 14.28 3.33
N GLY A 173 -11.83 14.74 3.86
CA GLY A 173 -12.79 15.59 3.14
C GLY A 173 -13.71 14.84 2.18
N SER A 174 -14.63 15.59 1.57
CA SER A 174 -15.50 15.08 0.51
C SER A 174 -14.73 14.93 -0.81
N LEU A 175 -15.07 13.90 -1.57
CA LEU A 175 -14.50 13.66 -2.89
C LEU A 175 -15.43 14.23 -3.95
N SER A 176 -14.94 15.19 -4.74
CA SER A 176 -15.63 15.75 -5.89
C SER A 176 -14.71 15.63 -7.12
N LEU A 177 -15.25 15.06 -8.20
CA LEU A 177 -14.48 14.75 -9.41
C LEU A 177 -15.28 15.12 -10.65
N ASP A 178 -14.61 15.79 -11.58
CA ASP A 178 -15.08 15.90 -12.96
C ASP A 178 -14.63 14.65 -13.75
N LEU A 179 -15.59 13.83 -14.15
CA LEU A 179 -15.34 12.61 -14.92
C LEU A 179 -15.50 12.81 -16.44
N TRP A 180 -15.86 14.01 -16.88
CA TRP A 180 -15.99 14.31 -18.31
C TRP A 180 -14.68 14.06 -19.08
N PRO A 181 -13.49 14.53 -18.61
CA PRO A 181 -12.23 14.27 -19.29
C PRO A 181 -11.85 12.78 -19.30
N ALA A 182 -12.18 12.06 -18.23
CA ALA A 182 -11.89 10.64 -18.10
C ALA A 182 -12.68 9.81 -19.13
N MET A 183 -13.96 10.14 -19.32
CA MET A 183 -14.79 9.55 -20.37
C MET A 183 -14.21 9.83 -21.76
N GLN A 184 -13.83 11.08 -22.06
CA GLN A 184 -13.26 11.45 -23.36
C GLN A 184 -11.93 10.75 -23.65
N SER A 185 -11.20 10.36 -22.59
CA SER A 185 -9.89 9.70 -22.69
C SER A 185 -9.98 8.17 -22.50
N ASN A 186 -11.18 7.59 -22.47
CA ASN A 186 -11.42 6.16 -22.25
C ASN A 186 -10.75 5.60 -20.97
N GLN A 187 -10.61 6.42 -19.94
CA GLN A 187 -9.94 6.04 -18.70
C GLN A 187 -10.83 5.18 -17.80
N THR A 188 -10.21 4.30 -17.00
CA THR A 188 -10.93 3.44 -16.04
C THR A 188 -10.62 3.83 -14.60
N LEU A 189 -11.65 3.88 -13.75
CA LEU A 189 -11.53 4.12 -12.31
C LEU A 189 -11.97 2.90 -11.51
N HIS A 190 -11.09 2.40 -10.65
CA HIS A 190 -11.35 1.32 -9.70
C HIS A 190 -11.34 1.83 -8.27
N GLY A 191 -12.34 1.43 -7.50
CA GLY A 191 -12.31 1.49 -6.02
C GLY A 191 -11.82 0.17 -5.44
N VAL A 192 -10.89 0.24 -4.48
CA VAL A 192 -10.44 -0.93 -3.71
C VAL A 192 -10.69 -0.70 -2.23
N PHE A 193 -11.33 -1.68 -1.59
CA PHE A 193 -11.46 -1.75 -0.14
C PHE A 193 -10.98 -3.13 0.32
N MET A 194 -9.76 -3.19 0.85
CA MET A 194 -9.02 -4.45 1.01
C MET A 194 -9.59 -5.37 2.09
N GLY A 195 -10.12 -4.81 3.19
CA GLY A 195 -10.54 -5.58 4.37
C GLY A 195 -11.44 -6.79 4.05
N PRO A 196 -12.56 -6.60 3.34
CA PRO A 196 -13.46 -7.70 2.95
C PRO A 196 -12.88 -8.68 1.93
N LEU A 197 -11.75 -8.35 1.29
CA LEU A 197 -11.13 -9.21 0.27
C LEU A 197 -10.13 -10.19 0.86
N LEU A 198 -9.54 -9.88 2.03
CA LEU A 198 -8.45 -10.65 2.63
C LEU A 198 -8.80 -12.12 2.96
N GLY A 199 -10.06 -12.41 3.24
CA GLY A 199 -10.53 -13.78 3.48
C GLY A 199 -10.72 -14.62 2.21
N ARG A 200 -10.66 -14.03 1.01
CA ARG A 200 -10.79 -14.76 -0.26
C ARG A 200 -9.52 -15.54 -0.53
N CYS A 201 -9.63 -16.83 -0.89
CA CYS A 201 -8.48 -17.73 -1.03
C CYS A 201 -7.37 -17.16 -1.92
N HIS A 202 -7.70 -16.60 -3.09
CA HIS A 202 -6.72 -16.06 -4.02
C HIS A 202 -6.04 -14.75 -3.54
N VAL A 203 -6.71 -13.99 -2.66
CA VAL A 203 -6.12 -12.79 -2.05
C VAL A 203 -5.24 -13.18 -0.89
N ARG A 204 -5.70 -14.17 -0.10
CA ARG A 204 -4.96 -14.72 1.01
C ARG A 204 -3.60 -15.28 0.57
N SER A 205 -3.56 -16.06 -0.50
CA SER A 205 -2.33 -16.67 -1.02
C SER A 205 -1.29 -15.63 -1.44
N THR A 206 -1.72 -14.49 -2.00
CA THR A 206 -0.82 -13.38 -2.32
C THR A 206 -0.05 -12.87 -1.10
N ILE A 207 -0.67 -12.83 0.07
CA ILE A 207 0.02 -12.40 1.29
C ILE A 207 1.02 -13.46 1.76
N ASP A 208 0.72 -14.75 1.59
CA ASP A 208 1.68 -15.83 1.87
C ASP A 208 2.93 -15.65 0.98
N ASP A 209 2.74 -15.36 -0.32
CA ASP A 209 3.84 -15.08 -1.25
C ASP A 209 4.63 -13.81 -0.87
N LEU A 210 3.95 -12.76 -0.42
CA LEU A 210 4.59 -11.53 0.04
C LEU A 210 5.42 -11.74 1.31
N LEU A 211 4.96 -12.55 2.26
CA LEU A 211 5.75 -12.93 3.44
C LEU A 211 7.01 -13.70 3.03
N ILE A 212 6.90 -14.61 2.07
CA ILE A 212 8.06 -15.33 1.52
C ILE A 212 9.04 -14.35 0.87
N ALA A 213 8.57 -13.40 0.06
CA ALA A 213 9.42 -12.39 -0.57
C ALA A 213 10.13 -11.51 0.49
N ILE A 214 9.44 -11.13 1.56
CA ILE A 214 10.07 -10.40 2.67
C ILE A 214 11.16 -11.25 3.34
N GLY A 215 10.88 -12.53 3.59
CA GLY A 215 11.86 -13.46 4.16
C GLY A 215 13.11 -13.65 3.32
N LYS A 216 12.99 -13.51 1.99
CA LYS A 216 14.12 -13.53 1.04
C LYS A 216 14.83 -12.17 0.93
N GLY A 217 14.35 -11.13 1.60
CA GLY A 217 14.88 -9.77 1.51
C GLY A 217 14.59 -9.08 0.17
N GLU A 218 13.68 -9.65 -0.62
CA GLU A 218 13.30 -9.24 -1.98
C GLU A 218 12.43 -7.98 -1.99
N VAL A 219 11.63 -7.79 -0.93
CA VAL A 219 10.93 -6.56 -0.57
C VAL A 219 11.06 -6.35 0.93
N ARG A 220 10.95 -5.11 1.40
CA ARG A 220 11.17 -4.77 2.81
C ARG A 220 10.06 -3.90 3.36
N VAL A 221 9.60 -4.24 4.57
CA VAL A 221 8.67 -3.40 5.34
C VAL A 221 9.47 -2.30 6.00
N MET A 222 9.10 -1.04 5.77
CA MET A 222 9.69 0.08 6.52
C MET A 222 8.82 0.38 7.74
N ILE A 223 9.41 0.21 8.92
CA ILE A 223 8.82 0.60 10.20
C ILE A 223 9.55 1.86 10.67
N GLU A 224 8.83 2.97 10.78
CA GLU A 224 9.38 4.24 11.24
C GLU A 224 9.52 4.27 12.76
N LYS A 225 8.53 3.70 13.47
CA LYS A 225 8.49 3.72 14.93
C LYS A 225 7.64 2.60 15.50
N THR A 226 8.05 2.13 16.68
CA THR A 226 7.28 1.19 17.51
C THR A 226 6.83 1.89 18.78
N PHE A 227 5.61 1.61 19.21
CA PHE A 227 5.03 2.08 20.46
C PHE A 227 4.57 0.88 21.30
N PRO A 228 4.59 0.93 22.64
CA PRO A 228 3.84 -0.03 23.42
C PRO A 228 2.32 0.16 23.20
N LEU A 229 1.53 -0.92 23.29
CA LEU A 229 0.08 -0.87 23.10
C LEU A 229 -0.60 0.07 24.10
N SER A 230 -0.04 0.19 25.31
CA SER A 230 -0.48 1.16 26.33
C SER A 230 -0.39 2.61 25.87
N GLN A 231 0.40 2.92 24.83
CA GLN A 231 0.53 4.23 24.18
C GLN A 231 -0.23 4.30 22.86
N ALA A 232 -1.31 3.53 22.68
CA ALA A 232 -2.09 3.53 21.44
C ALA A 232 -2.53 4.94 21.01
N ARG A 233 -2.89 5.82 21.96
CA ARG A 233 -3.21 7.22 21.68
C ARG A 233 -2.04 7.94 21.03
N ASP A 234 -0.86 7.89 21.64
CA ASP A 234 0.34 8.59 21.13
C ASP A 234 0.77 8.05 19.76
N ALA A 235 0.60 6.75 19.55
CA ALA A 235 0.87 6.12 18.27
C ALA A 235 -0.08 6.64 17.16
N HIS A 236 -1.39 6.77 17.45
CA HIS A 236 -2.35 7.36 16.51
C HIS A 236 -2.09 8.85 16.27
N ASP A 237 -1.83 9.63 17.33
CA ASP A 237 -1.45 11.04 17.23
C ASP A 237 -0.21 11.23 16.36
N PHE A 238 0.80 10.36 16.51
CA PHE A 238 2.00 10.38 15.68
C PHE A 238 1.71 10.03 14.22
N ALA A 239 0.86 9.03 13.96
CA ALA A 239 0.46 8.67 12.60
C ALA A 239 -0.21 9.84 11.87
N GLU A 240 -1.10 10.55 12.57
CA GLU A 240 -1.84 11.69 12.03
C GLU A 240 -0.95 12.92 11.79
N LYS A 241 -0.13 13.29 12.79
CA LYS A 241 0.60 14.57 12.79
C LYS A 241 1.96 14.48 12.09
N SER A 242 2.69 13.38 12.29
CA SER A 242 4.10 13.29 11.89
C SER A 242 4.32 12.78 10.47
N LYS A 243 3.28 12.26 9.80
CA LYS A 243 3.36 11.74 8.42
C LYS A 243 4.52 10.74 8.26
N PRO A 244 4.49 9.61 8.99
CA PRO A 244 5.62 8.70 9.08
C PRO A 244 5.99 8.11 7.71
N LEU A 245 7.26 7.74 7.58
CA LEU A 245 7.75 7.01 6.41
C LEU A 245 7.56 5.50 6.63
N GLY A 246 6.46 4.98 6.10
CA GLY A 246 6.08 3.57 6.19
C GLY A 246 5.06 3.31 7.28
N ARG A 247 5.37 2.37 8.17
CA ARG A 247 4.45 1.88 9.19
C ARG A 247 4.90 2.25 10.58
N ILE A 248 3.91 2.39 11.46
CA ILE A 248 4.13 2.32 12.89
C ILE A 248 3.57 0.99 13.39
N ILE A 249 4.20 0.44 14.41
CA ILE A 249 3.80 -0.82 15.04
C ILE A 249 3.49 -0.56 16.51
N MET A 250 2.49 -1.26 17.03
CA MET A 250 2.23 -1.32 18.47
C MET A 250 2.57 -2.71 18.98
N THR A 251 3.32 -2.80 20.07
CA THR A 251 3.67 -4.06 20.73
C THR A 251 2.90 -4.17 22.06
N PRO A 252 2.13 -5.26 22.29
CA PRO A 252 1.49 -5.53 23.57
C PRO A 252 2.47 -5.45 24.74
#